data_AF-A0A2V8SZH7-F1
#
_entry.id   AF-A0A2V8SZH7-F1
#
_cell.length_a   1.000
_cell.length_b   1.000
_cell.length_c   1.000
_cell.angle_alpha   90.00
_cell.angle_beta   90.00
_cell.angle_gamma   90.00
#
_symmetry.space_group_name_H-M   'P 1'
#
loop_
_entity.id
_entity.type
_entity.pdbx_description
1 polymer ?
#
loop_
_entity_poly.entity_id
_entity_poly.type
_entity_poly.pdbx_seq_one_letter_code
_entity_poly.pdbx_strand_id
1 'polypeptide(L)'
;MRKDVERLARAVDLKVMQPVRTLLGSAKHLLISPDGPLNLIPFAALVDEQGRYLIEAHSITYLTSGRDLLRLQVRRESKGGPVVVADPAFGEPAM
;
A
#
# COMPACT_ATOMS: atom_id res chain seq x y z
N MET A 1 -3.08 10.05 -21.05
CA MET A 1 -2.65 9.94 -19.63
C MET A 1 -3.01 11.24 -18.92
N ARG A 2 -3.66 11.20 -17.75
CA ARG A 2 -4.06 12.40 -17.00
C ARG A 2 -2.80 13.17 -16.58
N LYS A 3 -2.66 14.43 -17.02
CA LYS A 3 -1.43 15.25 -16.84
C LYS A 3 -1.24 15.77 -15.41
N ASP A 4 -2.21 15.57 -14.53
CA ASP A 4 -2.24 16.11 -13.17
C ASP A 4 -1.93 15.08 -12.08
N VAL A 5 -1.77 13.80 -12.43
CA VAL A 5 -1.58 12.70 -11.47
C VAL A 5 -0.34 12.92 -10.61
N GLU A 6 0.82 13.19 -11.20
CA GLU A 6 2.07 13.41 -10.45
C GLU A 6 1.97 14.60 -9.50
N ARG A 7 1.33 15.69 -9.95
CA ARG A 7 1.11 16.88 -9.12
C ARG A 7 0.22 16.56 -7.92
N LEU A 8 -0.88 15.83 -8.13
CA LEU A 8 -1.80 15.43 -7.06
C LEU A 8 -1.15 14.42 -6.11
N ALA A 9 -0.42 13.44 -6.65
CA ALA A 9 0.34 12.46 -5.88
C ALA A 9 1.38 13.15 -5.00
N ARG A 10 2.12 14.12 -5.53
CA ARG A 10 3.06 14.94 -4.75
C ARG A 10 2.35 15.77 -3.68
N ALA A 11 1.20 16.37 -4.00
CA ALA A 11 0.43 17.16 -3.04
C ALA A 11 -0.06 16.32 -1.84
N VAL A 12 -0.38 15.04 -2.08
CA VAL A 12 -0.72 14.10 -1.00
C VAL A 12 0.54 13.66 -0.25
N ASP A 13 1.63 13.33 -0.95
CA ASP A 13 2.92 12.94 -0.34
C ASP A 13 3.43 13.96 0.69
N LEU A 14 3.34 15.25 0.35
CA LEU A 14 3.68 16.37 1.25
C LEU A 14 2.94 16.31 2.59
N LYS A 15 1.69 15.82 2.59
CA LYS A 15 0.85 15.77 3.79
C LYS A 15 1.05 14.49 4.60
N VAL A 16 1.28 13.35 3.93
CA VAL A 16 1.23 12.04 4.60
C VAL A 16 2.57 11.36 4.77
N MET A 17 3.50 11.54 3.82
CA MET A 17 4.80 10.84 3.83
C MET A 17 5.95 11.77 4.18
N GLN A 18 5.95 13.02 3.71
CA GLN A 18 7.01 13.98 4.02
C GLN A 18 7.24 14.16 5.54
N PRO A 19 6.22 14.26 6.41
CA PRO A 19 6.44 14.45 7.85
C PRO A 19 7.17 13.28 8.54
N VAL A 20 7.04 12.08 7.99
CA VAL A 20 7.63 10.85 8.56
C VAL A 20 8.84 10.35 7.78
N ARG A 21 9.17 10.98 6.64
CA ARG A 21 10.20 10.51 5.70
C ARG A 21 11.58 10.38 6.35
N THR A 22 11.93 11.33 7.21
CA THR A 22 13.21 11.31 7.94
C THR A 22 13.30 10.16 8.93
N LEU A 23 12.17 9.64 9.42
CA LEU A 23 12.10 8.50 10.34
C LEU A 23 12.31 7.16 9.63
N LEU A 24 12.14 7.11 8.30
CA LEU A 24 12.27 5.87 7.52
C LEU A 24 13.72 5.39 7.43
N GLY A 25 14.70 6.28 7.56
CA GLY A 25 16.12 5.95 7.45
C GLY A 25 16.43 5.22 6.14
N SER A 26 16.94 3.99 6.26
CA SER A 26 17.30 3.10 5.14
C SER A 26 16.27 1.98 4.89
N ALA A 27 15.07 2.07 5.47
CA ALA A 27 14.05 1.05 5.32
C ALA A 27 13.64 0.88 3.85
N LYS A 28 13.72 -0.35 3.34
CA LYS A 28 13.30 -0.71 1.97
C LYS A 28 11.88 -1.32 1.91
N HIS A 29 11.30 -1.61 3.06
CA HIS A 29 9.97 -2.20 3.19
C HIS A 29 9.16 -1.40 4.20
N LEU A 30 8.06 -0.82 3.75
CA LEU A 30 7.17 -0.02 4.56
C LEU A 30 5.92 -0.82 4.91
N LEU A 31 5.65 -0.90 6.22
CA LEU A 31 4.44 -1.48 6.77
C LEU A 31 3.52 -0.32 7.16
N ILE A 32 2.44 -0.11 6.41
CA ILE A 32 1.56 1.06 6.56
C ILE A 32 0.22 0.59 7.12
N SER A 33 -0.16 1.12 8.27
CA SER A 33 -1.48 0.92 8.87
C SER A 33 -2.26 2.24 8.82
N PRO A 34 -2.96 2.56 7.71
CA PRO A 34 -3.65 3.83 7.55
C PRO A 34 -4.99 3.85 8.31
N ASP A 35 -5.37 5.02 8.81
CA ASP A 35 -6.67 5.23 9.46
C ASP A 35 -7.66 5.97 8.54
N GLY A 36 -8.94 5.59 8.62
CA GLY A 36 -10.04 6.27 7.93
C GLY A 36 -9.78 6.49 6.42
N PRO A 37 -9.97 7.72 5.89
CA PRO A 37 -9.79 8.03 4.47
C PRO A 37 -8.39 7.73 3.90
N LEU A 38 -7.36 7.61 4.75
CA LEU A 38 -6.01 7.26 4.29
C LEU A 38 -5.95 5.84 3.68
N ASN A 39 -6.92 4.98 4.00
CA ASN A 39 -7.07 3.65 3.39
C ASN A 39 -7.33 3.72 1.88
N LEU A 40 -7.78 4.86 1.36
CA LEU A 40 -8.03 5.06 -0.07
C LEU A 40 -6.78 5.54 -0.82
N ILE A 41 -5.69 5.85 -0.11
CA ILE A 41 -4.48 6.40 -0.73
C ILE A 41 -3.61 5.27 -1.28
N PRO A 42 -3.28 5.30 -2.58
CA PRO A 42 -2.28 4.41 -3.14
C PRO A 42 -0.88 4.94 -2.78
N PHE A 43 -0.38 4.64 -1.57
CA PHE A 43 0.94 5.09 -1.10
C PHE A 43 2.07 4.75 -2.08
N ALA A 44 2.00 3.59 -2.74
CA ALA A 44 2.95 3.19 -3.79
C ALA A 44 3.04 4.20 -4.95
N ALA A 45 1.95 4.89 -5.26
CA ALA A 45 1.84 5.85 -6.35
C ALA A 45 2.06 7.31 -5.90
N LEU A 46 2.40 7.55 -4.63
CA LEU A 46 2.81 8.88 -4.18
C LEU A 46 4.18 9.24 -4.76
N VAL A 47 4.41 10.54 -4.96
CA VAL A 47 5.61 11.07 -5.62
C VAL A 47 6.44 11.86 -4.60
N ASP A 48 7.71 11.48 -4.45
CA ASP A 48 8.65 12.10 -3.52
C ASP A 48 9.18 13.47 -4.00
N GLU A 49 10.04 14.12 -3.20
CA GLU A 49 10.70 15.39 -3.54
C GLU A 49 11.53 15.32 -4.83
N GLN A 50 11.98 14.13 -5.21
CA GLN A 50 12.81 13.89 -6.40
C GLN A 50 11.96 13.56 -7.64
N GLY A 51 10.63 13.57 -7.52
CA GLY A 51 9.73 13.25 -8.62
C GLY A 51 9.60 11.76 -8.90
N ARG A 52 10.01 10.89 -7.97
CA ARG A 52 9.93 9.43 -8.12
C ARG A 52 8.75 8.86 -7.35
N TYR A 53 8.17 7.79 -7.87
CA TYR A 53 7.14 7.06 -7.17
C TYR A 53 7.72 6.28 -5.98
N LEU A 54 6.99 6.22 -4.86
CA LEU A 54 7.49 5.53 -3.67
C LEU A 54 7.78 4.04 -3.89
N ILE A 55 7.04 3.39 -4.79
CA ILE A 55 7.26 1.99 -5.16
C ILE A 55 8.64 1.72 -5.77
N GLU A 56 9.29 2.74 -6.34
CA GLU A 56 10.62 2.60 -6.93
C GLU A 56 11.70 2.41 -5.86
N ALA A 57 11.47 2.95 -4.66
CA ALA A 57 12.42 2.87 -3.54
C ALA A 57 11.98 1.89 -2.44
N HIS A 58 10.68 1.63 -2.32
CA HIS A 58 10.11 0.85 -1.22
C HIS A 58 9.14 -0.20 -1.71
N SER A 59 9.27 -1.40 -1.18
CA SER A 59 8.15 -2.33 -1.11
C SER A 59 7.15 -1.85 -0.05
N ILE A 60 5.85 -2.03 -0.28
CA ILE A 60 4.80 -1.55 0.62
C ILE A 60 3.85 -2.69 0.95
N THR A 61 3.55 -2.85 2.24
CA THR A 61 2.51 -3.75 2.73
C THR A 61 1.57 -2.98 3.62
N TYR A 62 0.27 -3.14 3.36
CA TYR A 62 -0.78 -2.52 4.15
C TYR A 62 -1.18 -3.45 5.30
N LEU A 63 -1.33 -2.88 6.47
CA LEU A 63 -1.79 -3.54 7.69
C LEU A 63 -3.14 -2.94 8.10
N THR A 64 -3.96 -3.74 8.77
CA THR A 64 -5.19 -3.24 9.40
C THR A 64 -4.89 -2.58 10.75
N SER A 65 -3.87 -3.07 11.46
CA SER A 65 -3.37 -2.53 12.72
C SER A 65 -1.97 -3.09 13.02
N GLY A 66 -1.28 -2.52 14.02
CA GLY A 66 0.01 -3.06 14.49
C GLY A 66 -0.04 -4.52 14.97
N ARG A 67 -1.22 -5.05 15.34
CA ARG A 67 -1.37 -6.46 15.73
C ARG A 67 -1.08 -7.44 14.59
N ASP A 68 -1.19 -7.00 13.34
CA ASP A 68 -0.89 -7.85 12.18
C ASP A 68 0.60 -8.23 12.14
N LEU A 69 1.49 -7.44 12.74
CA LEU A 69 2.92 -7.77 12.87
C LEU A 69 3.15 -9.09 13.60
N LEU A 70 2.36 -9.37 14.64
CA LEU A 70 2.45 -10.63 15.39
C LEU A 70 2.12 -11.83 14.50
N ARG A 71 1.19 -11.68 13.55
CA ARG A 71 0.83 -12.73 12.61
C ARG A 71 1.90 -12.94 11.55
N LEU A 72 2.53 -11.86 11.08
CA LEU A 72 3.60 -11.91 10.08
C LEU A 72 4.86 -12.63 10.59
N GLN A 73 5.13 -12.58 11.89
CA GLN A 73 6.25 -13.29 12.51
C GLN A 73 6.06 -14.80 12.59
N VAL A 74 4.81 -15.27 12.55
CA VAL A 74 4.50 -16.70 12.65
C VAL A 74 4.52 -17.31 11.26
N ARG A 75 5.57 -18.09 10.97
CA ARG A 75 5.66 -18.86 9.74
C ARG A 75 4.55 -19.92 9.74
N ARG A 76 3.59 -19.80 8.85
CA ARG A 76 2.53 -20.79 8.66
C ARG A 76 2.88 -21.68 7.48
N GLU A 77 2.87 -22.97 7.70
CA GLU A 77 2.93 -23.93 6.61
C GLU A 77 1.65 -23.85 5.78
N SER A 78 1.81 -23.95 4.45
CA SER A 78 0.65 -24.01 3.56
C SER A 78 -0.10 -25.31 3.84
N LYS A 79 -1.41 -25.22 4.11
CA LYS A 79 -2.26 -26.40 4.33
C LYS A 79 -2.75 -27.05 3.04
N GLY A 80 -2.32 -26.56 1.88
CA GLY A 80 -2.72 -27.05 0.55
C GLY A 80 -1.96 -26.35 -0.59
N GLY A 81 -2.32 -26.70 -1.83
CA GLY A 81 -1.80 -26.03 -3.03
C GLY A 81 -2.40 -24.63 -3.24
N PRO A 82 -1.82 -23.82 -4.15
CA PRO A 82 -2.40 -22.52 -4.52
C PRO A 82 -3.78 -22.70 -5.16
N VAL A 83 -4.71 -21.80 -4.85
CA VAL A 83 -6.05 -21.75 -5.44
C VAL A 83 -6.15 -20.49 -6.29
N VAL A 84 -6.61 -20.64 -7.53
CA VAL A 84 -6.94 -19.52 -8.43
C VAL A 84 -8.45 -19.46 -8.57
N VAL A 85 -9.03 -18.32 -8.22
CA VAL A 85 -10.45 -18.02 -8.44
C VAL A 85 -10.52 -16.98 -9.56
N ALA A 86 -11.31 -17.26 -10.60
CA ALA A 86 -11.48 -16.40 -11.76
C ALA A 86 -12.96 -16.14 -12.03
N ASP A 87 -13.25 -14.97 -12.60
CA ASP A 87 -14.60 -14.51 -12.96
C ASP A 87 -15.68 -14.64 -11.85
N PRO A 88 -15.50 -14.03 -10.67
CA PRO A 88 -16.54 -14.03 -9.65
C PRO A 88 -17.72 -13.17 -10.11
N ALA A 89 -18.94 -13.70 -9.99
CA ALA A 89 -20.14 -12.88 -10.10
C ALA A 89 -20.25 -11.96 -8.86
N PHE A 90 -20.17 -10.65 -9.06
CA PHE A 90 -20.27 -9.64 -7.99
C PHE A 90 -21.67 -9.00 -7.88
N GLY A 91 -22.70 -9.65 -8.43
CA GLY A 91 -24.10 -9.20 -8.43
C GLY A 91 -25.09 -10.35 -8.25
N GLU A 92 -26.39 -10.11 -8.45
CA GLU A 92 -27.39 -11.19 -8.45
C GLU A 92 -27.13 -12.18 -9.60
N PRO A 93 -27.35 -13.49 -9.39
CA PRO A 93 -27.18 -14.48 -10.44
C PRO A 93 -28.09 -14.14 -11.62
N ALA A 94 -27.57 -14.28 -12.85
CA ALA A 94 -28.41 -14.23 -14.03
C ALA A 94 -29.53 -15.27 -13.90
N MET A 95 -30.78 -14.85 -14.06
CA MET A 95 -31.95 -15.75 -14.14
C MET A 95 -31.80 -16.76 -15.27
#